data_AF-A0A963PTP6-F1
#
_entry.id   AF-A0A963PTP6-F1
#
_cell.length_a   1.000
_cell.length_b   1.000
_cell.length_c   1.000
_cell.angle_alpha   90.00
_cell.angle_beta   90.00
_cell.angle_gamma   90.00
#
_symmetry.space_group_name_H-M   'P 1'
#
loop_
_entity.id
_entity.type
_entity.pdbx_description
1 polymer ?
#
loop_
_entity_poly.entity_id
_entity_poly.type
_entity_poly.pdbx_seq_one_letter_code
_entity_poly.pdbx_strand_id
1 'polypeptide(L)'
;ATEVWHFLRLLYVKLGVQHCVHDGAAVAPQTPDSIAAQLMRQFRGQHIGLLAPLVVNRKGVYTELADWARPRGFTHLRVDGQFLPTTGFPRIDRFKEHTIELPVVSLDVSADNEALLREMLARALEHGKGVVHVLSDMAGLREAMLAGTATDAIGSLQVFSTKRACPVCSTSYAELDPRLFSYNSKHGWCPECVGTGVRLTREQRKALDDSVRDDKESGREQTFGEVELDDVADDACPACQGTRLNPTARAVRFGAQGTAHAGIGITELARMSVTEVRRWVEAMQADQRLSARENDIARDLVPEIRSRLLFLEEVGLGYLTLDRGAPTLSGGEAQRIRLAAQLGS
;
A
#
# COMPACT_ATOMS: atom_id res chain seq x y z
N ALA A 1 19.30 8.65 -16.49
CA ALA A 1 17.91 8.36 -16.05
C ALA A 1 17.86 7.41 -14.83
N THR A 2 18.64 6.32 -14.82
CA THR A 2 18.69 5.32 -13.74
C THR A 2 18.94 5.88 -12.34
N GLU A 3 19.82 6.87 -12.20
CA GLU A 3 20.12 7.48 -10.90
C GLU A 3 19.02 8.44 -10.43
N VAL A 4 18.48 9.30 -11.31
CA VAL A 4 17.31 10.14 -11.00
C VAL A 4 16.17 9.26 -10.51
N TRP A 5 15.92 8.13 -11.19
CA TRP A 5 14.92 7.16 -10.78
C TRP A 5 15.22 6.60 -9.39
N HIS A 6 16.47 6.29 -9.05
CA HIS A 6 16.84 5.83 -7.70
C HIS A 6 16.42 6.81 -6.60
N PHE A 7 16.76 8.10 -6.75
CA PHE A 7 16.38 9.12 -5.77
C PHE A 7 14.86 9.34 -5.73
N LEU A 8 14.18 9.29 -6.87
CA LEU A 8 12.71 9.37 -6.92
C LEU A 8 12.06 8.19 -6.16
N ARG A 9 12.57 6.97 -6.31
CA ARG A 9 12.08 5.81 -5.55
C ARG A 9 12.24 6.03 -4.05
N LEU A 10 13.40 6.54 -3.60
CA LEU A 10 13.63 6.87 -2.19
C LEU A 10 12.67 7.96 -1.70
N LEU A 11 12.43 8.99 -2.51
CA LEU A 11 11.47 10.06 -2.19
C LEU A 11 10.07 9.49 -1.97
N TYR A 12 9.59 8.62 -2.86
CA TYR A 12 8.27 7.98 -2.75
C TYR A 12 8.16 6.99 -1.58
N VAL A 13 9.24 6.28 -1.23
CA VAL A 13 9.25 5.43 -0.02
C VAL A 13 9.07 6.27 1.24
N LYS A 14 9.76 7.42 1.31
CA LYS A 14 9.82 8.25 2.51
C LYS A 14 8.60 9.14 2.67
N LEU A 15 8.11 9.71 1.57
CA LEU A 15 7.09 10.78 1.57
C LEU A 15 5.83 10.40 0.78
N GLY A 16 5.83 9.27 0.08
CA GLY A 16 4.66 8.80 -0.65
C GLY A 16 3.57 8.26 0.27
N VAL A 17 2.32 8.57 -0.07
CA VAL A 17 1.12 8.01 0.56
C VAL A 17 0.69 6.80 -0.24
N GLN A 18 0.71 5.62 0.39
CA GLN A 18 0.15 4.42 -0.20
C GLN A 18 -1.37 4.56 -0.23
N HIS A 19 -2.00 4.19 -1.34
CA HIS A 19 -3.45 4.05 -1.44
C HIS A 19 -3.82 2.58 -1.67
N CYS A 20 -5.02 2.21 -1.28
CA CYS A 20 -5.54 0.87 -1.50
C CYS A 20 -5.75 0.61 -2.99
N VAL A 21 -5.31 -0.56 -3.47
CA VAL A 21 -5.47 -0.96 -4.89
C VAL A 21 -6.92 -1.34 -5.25
N HIS A 22 -7.78 -1.53 -4.26
CA HIS A 22 -9.17 -1.95 -4.46
C HIS A 22 -10.16 -0.78 -4.41
N ASP A 23 -9.98 0.13 -3.44
CA ASP A 23 -10.91 1.22 -3.18
C ASP A 23 -10.28 2.63 -3.25
N GLY A 24 -8.95 2.73 -3.38
CA GLY A 24 -8.24 4.01 -3.48
C GLY A 24 -8.10 4.78 -2.17
N ALA A 25 -8.56 4.26 -1.02
CA ALA A 25 -8.42 4.95 0.25
C ALA A 25 -6.94 5.07 0.67
N ALA A 26 -6.58 6.17 1.32
CA ALA A 26 -5.24 6.38 1.83
C ALA A 26 -4.90 5.38 2.95
N VAL A 27 -3.72 4.78 2.84
CA VAL A 27 -3.18 3.77 3.76
C VAL A 27 -1.97 4.35 4.47
N ALA A 28 -2.15 4.64 5.76
CA ALA A 28 -1.09 5.12 6.63
C ALA A 28 -1.12 4.36 7.96
N PRO A 29 0.05 3.99 8.53
CA PRO A 29 0.10 3.46 9.87
C PRO A 29 -0.20 4.58 10.87
N GLN A 30 -0.87 4.24 11.97
CA GLN A 30 -1.15 5.16 13.06
C GLN A 30 -0.51 4.65 14.36
N THR A 31 -0.15 5.54 15.29
CA THR A 31 0.26 5.08 16.62
C THR A 31 -0.98 4.62 17.41
N PRO A 32 -0.85 3.67 18.37
CA PRO A 32 -1.96 3.32 19.26
C PRO A 32 -2.59 4.53 19.94
N ASP A 33 -1.76 5.51 20.36
CA ASP A 33 -2.24 6.75 20.96
C ASP A 33 -3.02 7.64 20.00
N SER A 34 -2.58 7.72 18.73
CA SER A 34 -3.32 8.45 17.69
C SER A 34 -4.68 7.80 17.43
N ILE A 35 -4.73 6.47 17.38
CA ILE A 35 -5.98 5.71 17.23
C ILE A 35 -6.89 6.01 18.42
N ALA A 36 -6.40 5.84 19.66
CA ALA A 36 -7.17 6.13 20.87
C ALA A 36 -7.74 7.56 20.87
N ALA A 37 -6.91 8.55 20.56
CA ALA A 37 -7.33 9.95 20.48
C ALA A 37 -8.36 10.19 19.35
N GLN A 38 -8.26 9.48 18.23
CA GLN A 38 -9.27 9.53 17.17
C GLN A 38 -10.58 8.91 17.63
N LEU A 39 -10.56 7.74 18.28
CA LEU A 39 -11.76 7.09 18.81
C LEU A 39 -12.48 8.00 19.83
N MET A 40 -11.71 8.59 20.76
CA MET A 40 -12.23 9.53 21.76
C MET A 40 -12.89 10.77 21.14
N ARG A 41 -12.39 11.26 20.00
CA ARG A 41 -12.98 12.40 19.29
C ARG A 41 -14.20 12.02 18.47
N GLN A 42 -14.09 10.93 17.70
CA GLN A 42 -15.07 10.57 16.68
C GLN A 42 -16.31 9.90 17.27
N PHE A 43 -16.14 9.07 18.30
CA PHE A 43 -17.22 8.28 18.90
C PHE A 43 -17.65 8.81 20.26
N ARG A 44 -17.29 10.04 20.63
CA ARG A 44 -17.60 10.63 21.94
C ARG A 44 -19.10 10.51 22.24
N GLY A 45 -19.44 9.89 23.38
CA GLY A 45 -20.81 9.68 23.83
C GLY A 45 -21.54 8.52 23.14
N GLN A 46 -20.87 7.75 22.27
CA GLN A 46 -21.43 6.57 21.62
C GLN A 46 -20.93 5.28 22.28
N HIS A 47 -21.74 4.23 22.15
CA HIS A 47 -21.36 2.87 22.52
C HIS A 47 -20.69 2.18 21.32
N ILE A 48 -19.47 1.67 21.50
CA ILE A 48 -18.71 0.99 20.43
C ILE A 48 -18.21 -0.39 20.87
N GLY A 49 -18.02 -1.26 19.89
CA GLY A 49 -17.36 -2.56 20.04
C GLY A 49 -15.97 -2.51 19.42
N LEU A 50 -14.94 -2.91 20.18
CA LEU A 50 -13.60 -3.15 19.62
C LEU A 50 -13.48 -4.63 19.24
N LEU A 51 -13.21 -4.90 17.97
CA LEU A 51 -13.07 -6.23 17.42
C LEU A 51 -11.65 -6.43 16.89
N ALA A 52 -11.04 -7.58 17.19
CA ALA A 52 -9.75 -7.96 16.64
C ALA A 52 -9.95 -8.87 15.41
N PRO A 53 -9.59 -8.44 14.19
CA PRO A 53 -9.71 -9.27 13.00
C PRO A 53 -8.69 -10.41 13.05
N LEU A 54 -9.19 -11.64 13.21
CA LEU A 54 -8.37 -12.85 13.23
C LEU A 54 -8.13 -13.39 11.81
N VAL A 55 -9.16 -13.26 10.96
CA VAL A 55 -9.16 -13.66 9.55
C VAL A 55 -9.85 -12.57 8.75
N VAL A 56 -9.28 -12.17 7.62
CA VAL A 56 -9.86 -11.15 6.74
C VAL A 56 -9.82 -11.66 5.31
N ASN A 57 -10.98 -11.78 4.69
CA ASN A 57 -11.18 -12.19 3.29
C ASN A 57 -10.33 -13.41 2.86
N ARG A 58 -10.40 -14.51 3.63
CA ARG A 58 -9.66 -15.75 3.33
C ARG A 58 -10.53 -16.99 3.41
N LYS A 59 -10.22 -17.96 2.55
CA LYS A 59 -10.88 -19.27 2.48
C LYS A 59 -10.35 -20.21 3.56
N GLY A 60 -11.24 -20.88 4.28
CA GLY A 60 -10.86 -21.84 5.32
C GLY A 60 -12.01 -22.24 6.23
N VAL A 61 -11.77 -23.22 7.10
CA VAL A 61 -12.78 -23.78 8.02
C VAL A 61 -12.77 -23.09 9.39
N TYR A 62 -11.60 -22.65 9.87
CA TYR A 62 -11.38 -21.83 11.07
C TYR A 62 -12.12 -22.23 12.38
N THR A 63 -12.63 -23.47 12.50
CA THR A 63 -13.32 -23.95 13.71
C THR A 63 -12.44 -23.91 14.96
N GLU A 64 -11.13 -24.06 14.78
CA GLU A 64 -10.12 -23.95 15.84
C GLU A 64 -10.10 -22.57 16.53
N LEU A 65 -10.56 -21.51 15.86
CA LEU A 65 -10.64 -20.17 16.45
C LEU A 65 -11.64 -20.12 17.61
N ALA A 66 -12.79 -20.82 17.48
CA ALA A 66 -13.78 -20.89 18.55
C ALA A 66 -13.27 -21.69 19.75
N ASP A 67 -12.54 -22.79 19.50
CA ASP A 67 -11.91 -23.59 20.56
C ASP A 67 -10.77 -22.85 21.26
N TRP A 68 -10.07 -21.95 20.57
CA TRP A 68 -9.08 -21.05 21.17
C TRP A 68 -9.74 -19.93 21.98
N ALA A 69 -10.85 -19.36 21.50
CA ALA A 69 -11.52 -18.21 22.09
C ALA A 69 -12.33 -18.57 23.36
N ARG A 70 -13.04 -19.70 23.34
CA ARG A 70 -13.90 -20.17 24.44
C ARG A 70 -13.21 -20.25 25.82
N PRO A 71 -12.05 -20.91 25.99
CA PRO A 71 -11.38 -21.01 27.30
C PRO A 71 -10.82 -19.66 27.79
N ARG A 72 -10.75 -18.64 26.93
CA ARG A 72 -10.32 -17.27 27.27
C ARG A 72 -11.48 -16.36 27.65
N GLY A 73 -12.70 -16.91 27.74
CA GLY A 73 -13.90 -16.18 28.16
C GLY A 73 -14.66 -15.49 27.03
N PHE A 74 -14.25 -15.67 25.77
CA PHE A 74 -14.96 -15.09 24.63
C PHE A 74 -16.18 -15.94 24.28
N THR A 75 -17.37 -15.33 24.37
CA THR A 75 -18.65 -16.03 24.16
C THR A 75 -19.07 -16.09 22.69
N HIS A 76 -18.61 -15.15 21.87
CA HIS A 76 -18.98 -15.04 20.45
C HIS A 76 -17.77 -14.70 19.58
N LEU A 77 -17.86 -15.05 18.30
CA LEU A 77 -17.03 -14.54 17.21
C LEU A 77 -17.97 -13.88 16.19
N ARG A 78 -17.54 -12.78 15.59
CA ARG A 78 -18.27 -12.18 14.47
C ARG A 78 -17.73 -12.76 13.16
N VAL A 79 -18.57 -13.47 12.41
CA VAL A 79 -18.22 -14.13 11.15
C VAL A 79 -19.09 -13.57 10.04
N ASP A 80 -18.46 -12.92 9.06
CA ASP A 80 -19.14 -12.28 7.93
C ASP A 80 -20.30 -11.37 8.38
N GLY A 81 -20.08 -10.64 9.47
CA GLY A 81 -21.09 -9.78 10.09
C GLY A 81 -21.94 -10.44 11.17
N GLN A 82 -22.04 -11.77 11.20
CA GLN A 82 -22.88 -12.51 12.14
C GLN A 82 -22.18 -12.81 13.46
N PHE A 83 -22.78 -12.48 14.60
CA PHE A 83 -22.27 -12.90 15.91
C PHE A 83 -22.67 -14.35 16.21
N LEU A 84 -21.71 -15.26 16.08
CA LEU A 84 -21.89 -16.70 16.29
C LEU A 84 -21.31 -17.12 17.66
N PRO A 85 -22.00 -17.96 18.44
CA PRO A 85 -21.51 -18.42 19.73
C PRO A 85 -20.28 -19.32 19.59
N THR A 86 -19.29 -19.17 20.48
CA THR A 86 -18.09 -20.03 20.51
C THR A 86 -18.39 -21.45 21.02
N THR A 87 -19.52 -21.61 21.72
CA THR A 87 -20.06 -22.92 22.11
C THR A 87 -20.97 -23.44 21.00
N GLY A 88 -20.71 -24.65 20.51
CA GLY A 88 -21.47 -25.22 19.39
C GLY A 88 -21.24 -24.47 18.07
N PHE A 89 -20.05 -23.91 17.88
CA PHE A 89 -19.71 -23.08 16.72
C PHE A 89 -19.98 -23.80 15.39
N PRO A 90 -20.74 -23.19 14.46
CA PRO A 90 -21.16 -23.85 13.24
C PRO A 90 -20.00 -24.06 12.26
N ARG A 91 -20.13 -25.05 11.38
CA ARG A 91 -19.18 -25.24 10.27
C ARG A 91 -19.43 -24.20 9.17
N ILE A 92 -18.41 -23.42 8.85
CA ILE A 92 -18.40 -22.45 7.75
C ILE A 92 -17.86 -23.08 6.46
N ASP A 93 -18.16 -22.47 5.32
CA ASP A 93 -17.84 -23.00 3.99
C ASP A 93 -16.38 -22.77 3.61
N ARG A 94 -15.58 -23.84 3.63
CA ARG A 94 -14.14 -23.78 3.32
C ARG A 94 -13.77 -23.16 1.98
N PHE A 95 -14.70 -23.09 1.03
CA PHE A 95 -14.43 -22.59 -0.32
C PHE A 95 -14.77 -21.11 -0.51
N LYS A 96 -15.46 -20.51 0.47
CA LYS A 96 -15.81 -19.09 0.47
C LYS A 96 -14.80 -18.29 1.28
N GLU A 97 -14.63 -17.03 0.89
CA GLU A 97 -13.80 -16.09 1.65
C GLU A 97 -14.61 -15.62 2.86
N HIS A 98 -13.96 -15.67 4.02
CA HIS A 98 -14.56 -15.31 5.30
C HIS A 98 -13.76 -14.21 5.99
N THR A 99 -14.47 -13.36 6.73
CA THR A 99 -13.90 -12.42 7.70
C THR A 99 -14.37 -12.81 9.10
N ILE A 100 -13.43 -13.07 10.00
CA ILE A 100 -13.68 -13.53 11.36
C ILE A 100 -13.02 -12.57 12.34
N GLU A 101 -13.82 -11.97 13.20
CA GLU A 101 -13.39 -10.98 14.18
C GLU A 101 -13.73 -11.44 15.60
N LEU A 102 -12.83 -11.16 16.53
CA LEU A 102 -12.97 -11.45 17.95
C LEU A 102 -13.48 -10.20 18.67
N PRO A 103 -14.70 -10.21 19.24
CA PRO A 103 -15.18 -9.13 20.08
C PRO A 103 -14.35 -9.03 21.38
N VAL A 104 -13.57 -7.96 21.53
CA VAL A 104 -12.66 -7.78 22.67
C VAL A 104 -13.34 -7.05 23.81
N VAL A 105 -14.08 -5.98 23.50
CA VAL A 105 -14.85 -5.20 24.48
C VAL A 105 -16.01 -4.48 23.80
N SER A 106 -17.05 -4.19 24.57
CA SER A 106 -18.13 -3.26 24.25
C SER A 106 -18.19 -2.21 25.34
N LEU A 107 -18.04 -0.92 25.00
CA LEU A 107 -17.97 0.17 26.00
C LEU A 107 -18.49 1.49 25.45
N ASP A 108 -18.86 2.40 26.36
CA ASP A 108 -19.20 3.79 26.04
C ASP A 108 -17.93 4.64 25.97
N VAL A 109 -17.78 5.42 24.90
CA VAL A 109 -16.64 6.33 24.72
C VAL A 109 -16.89 7.61 25.51
N SER A 110 -16.28 7.69 26.68
CA SER A 110 -16.34 8.84 27.60
C SER A 110 -14.97 9.10 28.21
N ALA A 111 -14.78 10.29 28.80
CA ALA A 111 -13.54 10.64 29.51
C ALA A 111 -13.26 9.66 30.66
N ASP A 112 -14.29 9.24 31.38
CA ASP A 112 -14.17 8.29 32.51
C ASP A 112 -13.69 6.90 32.04
N ASN A 113 -14.05 6.50 30.82
CA ASN A 113 -13.65 5.22 30.24
C ASN A 113 -12.36 5.28 29.41
N GLU A 114 -11.67 6.42 29.32
CA GLU A 114 -10.50 6.56 28.43
C GLU A 114 -9.39 5.56 28.76
N ALA A 115 -9.11 5.34 30.04
CA ALA A 115 -8.10 4.37 30.48
C ALA A 115 -8.44 2.94 30.03
N LEU A 116 -9.70 2.54 30.21
CA LEU A 116 -10.20 1.23 29.78
C LEU A 116 -10.18 1.09 28.26
N LEU A 117 -10.58 2.14 27.52
CA LEU A 117 -10.53 2.15 26.06
C LEU A 117 -9.11 1.90 25.56
N ARG A 118 -8.11 2.58 26.12
CA ARG A 118 -6.70 2.42 25.74
C ARG A 118 -6.19 1.00 26.03
N GLU A 119 -6.52 0.45 27.19
CA GLU A 119 -6.14 -0.91 27.56
C GLU A 119 -6.76 -1.94 26.60
N MET A 120 -8.06 -1.83 26.34
CA MET A 120 -8.76 -2.77 25.46
C MET A 120 -8.38 -2.61 23.99
N LEU A 121 -8.08 -1.38 23.56
CA LEU A 121 -7.52 -1.11 22.24
C LEU A 121 -6.16 -1.81 22.06
N ALA A 122 -5.29 -1.73 23.07
CA ALA A 122 -4.00 -2.43 23.02
C ALA A 122 -4.18 -3.95 22.86
N ARG A 123 -5.10 -4.55 23.63
CA ARG A 123 -5.44 -5.99 23.52
C ARG A 123 -6.04 -6.34 22.16
N ALA A 124 -6.92 -5.50 21.62
CA ALA A 124 -7.52 -5.72 20.31
C ALA A 124 -6.49 -5.64 19.18
N LEU A 125 -5.59 -4.67 19.24
CA LEU A 125 -4.46 -4.57 18.33
C LEU A 125 -3.51 -5.76 18.46
N GLU A 126 -3.25 -6.26 19.67
CA GLU A 126 -2.41 -7.45 19.87
C GLU A 126 -3.02 -8.69 19.18
N HIS A 127 -4.28 -9.00 19.45
CA HIS A 127 -4.98 -10.12 18.83
C HIS A 127 -5.12 -9.95 17.31
N GLY A 128 -5.41 -8.74 16.84
CA GLY A 128 -5.54 -8.39 15.43
C GLY A 128 -4.21 -8.12 14.72
N LYS A 129 -3.07 -8.42 15.36
CA LYS A 129 -1.70 -8.24 14.82
C LYS A 129 -1.44 -6.83 14.27
N GLY A 130 -1.94 -5.82 14.97
CA GLY A 130 -1.81 -4.39 14.66
C GLY A 130 -3.02 -3.79 13.94
N VAL A 131 -4.09 -4.56 13.70
CA VAL A 131 -5.35 -4.05 13.13
C VAL A 131 -6.46 -4.19 14.17
N VAL A 132 -7.38 -3.24 14.21
CA VAL A 132 -8.60 -3.30 15.02
C VAL A 132 -9.77 -2.81 14.18
N HIS A 133 -10.91 -3.50 14.28
CA HIS A 133 -12.17 -3.01 13.72
C HIS A 133 -13.01 -2.42 14.85
N VAL A 134 -13.63 -1.27 14.58
CA VAL A 134 -14.51 -0.58 15.50
C VAL A 134 -15.92 -0.66 14.94
N LEU A 135 -16.81 -1.31 15.69
CA LEU A 135 -18.22 -1.40 15.38
C LEU A 135 -18.98 -0.33 16.16
N SER A 136 -19.68 0.53 15.44
CA SER A 136 -20.53 1.61 15.98
C SER A 136 -21.99 1.39 15.54
N ASP A 137 -22.91 2.25 15.97
CA ASP A 137 -24.34 2.17 15.57
C ASP A 137 -25.01 0.81 15.86
N MET A 138 -24.66 0.17 16.98
CA MET A 138 -25.05 -1.21 17.33
C MET A 138 -26.45 -1.32 17.99
N ALA A 139 -27.35 -0.37 17.73
CA ALA A 139 -28.70 -0.43 18.31
C ALA A 139 -29.43 -1.71 17.89
N GLY A 140 -30.05 -2.42 18.84
CA GLY A 140 -30.75 -3.68 18.57
C GLY A 140 -29.85 -4.91 18.47
N LEU A 141 -28.52 -4.77 18.53
CA LEU A 141 -27.58 -5.89 18.39
C LEU A 141 -27.79 -6.94 19.49
N ARG A 142 -27.95 -6.50 20.74
CA ARG A 142 -28.11 -7.41 21.88
C ARG A 142 -29.39 -8.23 21.77
N GLU A 143 -30.49 -7.58 21.41
CA GLU A 143 -31.79 -8.22 21.20
C GLU A 143 -31.71 -9.23 20.04
N ALA A 144 -31.07 -8.86 18.93
CA ALA A 144 -30.87 -9.74 17.80
C ALA A 144 -30.01 -10.97 18.14
N MET A 145 -28.93 -10.78 18.90
CA MET A 145 -28.08 -11.88 19.38
C MET A 145 -28.84 -12.84 20.31
N LEU A 146 -29.66 -12.30 21.23
CA LEU A 146 -30.47 -13.12 22.14
C LEU A 146 -31.59 -13.88 21.41
N ALA A 147 -32.17 -13.28 20.37
CA ALA A 147 -33.21 -13.88 19.55
C ALA A 147 -32.65 -14.86 18.49
N GLY A 148 -31.33 -14.89 18.29
CA GLY A 148 -30.69 -15.71 17.24
C GLY A 148 -31.03 -15.24 15.81
N THR A 149 -31.37 -13.97 15.64
CA THR A 149 -31.66 -13.37 14.33
C THR A 149 -30.39 -12.86 13.66
N ALA A 150 -30.47 -12.55 12.36
CA ALA A 150 -29.35 -12.02 11.60
C ALA A 150 -28.81 -10.69 12.17
N THR A 151 -27.48 -10.55 12.23
CA THR A 151 -26.76 -9.41 12.80
C THR A 151 -25.78 -8.73 11.83
N ASP A 152 -25.68 -9.23 10.59
CA ASP A 152 -24.79 -8.74 9.54
C ASP A 152 -25.07 -7.30 9.10
N ALA A 153 -26.34 -6.88 9.15
CA ALA A 153 -26.76 -5.53 8.82
C ALA A 153 -26.74 -4.55 10.01
N ILE A 154 -26.33 -5.00 11.20
CA ILE A 154 -26.33 -4.16 12.41
C ILE A 154 -24.95 -3.55 12.63
N GLY A 155 -24.94 -2.22 12.73
CA GLY A 155 -23.76 -1.42 13.03
C GLY A 155 -22.94 -1.01 11.82
N SER A 156 -22.05 -0.05 12.05
CA SER A 156 -21.14 0.51 11.07
C SER A 156 -19.70 0.19 11.46
N LEU A 157 -18.97 -0.47 10.57
CA LEU A 157 -17.62 -0.98 10.80
C LEU A 157 -16.58 0.00 10.25
N GLN A 158 -15.59 0.35 11.08
CA GLN A 158 -14.44 1.16 10.67
C GLN A 158 -13.13 0.47 11.05
N VAL A 159 -12.12 0.56 10.19
CA VAL A 159 -10.84 -0.12 10.39
C VAL A 159 -9.78 0.88 10.83
N PHE A 160 -9.08 0.53 11.90
CA PHE A 160 -7.91 1.26 12.39
C PHE A 160 -6.71 0.31 12.45
N SER A 161 -5.52 0.85 12.20
CA SER A 161 -4.33 0.00 12.14
C SER A 161 -3.07 0.74 12.57
N THR A 162 -2.26 0.06 13.38
CA THR A 162 -0.88 0.43 13.64
C THR A 162 0.07 0.00 12.53
N LYS A 163 -0.44 -0.83 11.61
CA LYS A 163 0.21 -1.20 10.36
C LYS A 163 -0.42 -0.43 9.20
N ARG A 164 0.10 -0.65 8.00
CA ARG A 164 -0.51 -0.13 6.77
C ARG A 164 -1.69 -1.03 6.39
N ALA A 165 -2.90 -0.74 6.89
CA ALA A 165 -4.12 -1.40 6.43
C ALA A 165 -5.11 -0.38 5.86
N CYS A 166 -5.86 -0.78 4.83
CA CYS A 166 -6.89 0.06 4.24
C CYS A 166 -8.03 0.29 5.24
N PRO A 167 -8.48 1.55 5.46
CA PRO A 167 -9.59 1.86 6.37
C PRO A 167 -10.96 1.37 5.86
N VAL A 168 -11.07 1.02 4.56
CA VAL A 168 -12.32 0.62 3.90
C VAL A 168 -12.41 -0.90 3.77
N CYS A 169 -11.49 -1.54 3.02
CA CYS A 169 -11.56 -2.98 2.77
C CYS A 169 -10.69 -3.84 3.69
N SER A 170 -10.03 -3.27 4.70
CA SER A 170 -9.11 -3.98 5.62
C SER A 170 -7.89 -4.64 4.97
N THR A 171 -7.65 -4.42 3.68
CA THR A 171 -6.47 -4.97 2.99
C THR A 171 -5.20 -4.48 3.65
N SER A 172 -4.36 -5.40 4.09
CA SER A 172 -3.05 -5.11 4.69
C SER A 172 -1.98 -4.96 3.61
N TYR A 173 -1.16 -3.93 3.76
CA TYR A 173 -0.03 -3.60 2.90
C TYR A 173 1.27 -3.73 3.68
N ALA A 174 2.33 -4.13 2.99
CA ALA A 174 3.68 -4.08 3.54
C ALA A 174 4.17 -2.63 3.67
N GLU A 175 5.26 -2.44 4.41
CA GLU A 175 5.97 -1.18 4.37
C GLU A 175 6.51 -0.89 2.97
N LEU A 176 6.60 0.39 2.63
CA LEU A 176 7.17 0.80 1.35
C LEU A 176 8.67 0.51 1.34
N ASP A 177 9.11 -0.21 0.32
CA ASP A 177 10.50 -0.57 0.07
C ASP A 177 10.92 0.02 -1.30
N PRO A 178 12.13 0.57 -1.47
CA PRO A 178 12.57 1.12 -2.76
C PRO A 178 12.47 0.14 -3.94
N ARG A 179 12.57 -1.16 -3.68
CA ARG A 179 12.43 -2.23 -4.70
C ARG A 179 10.99 -2.34 -5.22
N LEU A 180 9.99 -1.92 -4.44
CA LEU A 180 8.60 -1.86 -4.88
C LEU A 180 8.42 -0.92 -6.08
N PHE A 181 9.26 0.11 -6.20
CA PHE A 181 9.23 1.08 -7.28
C PHE A 181 10.21 0.76 -8.42
N SER A 182 10.78 -0.44 -8.42
CA SER A 182 11.71 -0.93 -9.44
C SER A 182 11.02 -1.91 -10.37
N TYR A 183 10.93 -1.58 -11.66
CA TYR A 183 10.50 -2.53 -12.69
C TYR A 183 11.58 -3.57 -13.03
N ASN A 184 12.79 -3.44 -12.45
CA ASN A 184 13.88 -4.43 -12.53
C ASN A 184 13.90 -5.39 -11.32
N SER A 185 12.90 -5.32 -10.45
CA SER A 185 12.80 -6.19 -9.27
C SER A 185 11.46 -6.90 -9.26
N LYS A 186 11.47 -8.19 -8.91
CA LYS A 186 10.25 -8.97 -8.72
C LYS A 186 9.25 -8.36 -7.73
N HIS A 187 9.76 -7.56 -6.79
CA HIS A 187 8.95 -6.87 -5.79
C HIS A 187 8.13 -5.72 -6.38
N GLY A 188 8.61 -5.09 -7.46
CA GLY A 188 8.01 -3.88 -8.02
C GLY A 188 7.40 -4.06 -9.40
N TRP A 189 7.86 -5.05 -10.18
CA TRP A 189 7.42 -5.23 -11.55
C TRP A 189 5.95 -5.65 -11.71
N CYS A 190 5.34 -5.30 -12.83
CA CYS A 190 4.02 -5.81 -13.16
C CYS A 190 4.07 -7.34 -13.35
N PRO A 191 3.22 -8.13 -12.68
CA PRO A 191 3.24 -9.59 -12.80
C PRO A 191 2.91 -10.12 -14.21
N GLU A 192 2.17 -9.36 -15.02
CA GLU A 192 1.75 -9.78 -16.36
C GLU A 192 2.86 -9.60 -17.40
N CYS A 193 3.57 -8.47 -17.36
CA CYS A 193 4.64 -8.16 -18.31
C CYS A 193 6.04 -8.28 -17.72
N VAL A 194 6.18 -8.67 -16.46
CA VAL A 194 7.49 -8.95 -15.86
C VAL A 194 8.43 -7.73 -15.95
N GLY A 195 7.85 -6.53 -15.81
CA GLY A 195 8.59 -5.26 -15.85
C GLY A 195 8.90 -4.71 -17.25
N THR A 196 8.57 -5.42 -18.34
CA THR A 196 8.85 -4.94 -19.70
C THR A 196 7.94 -3.79 -20.14
N GLY A 197 6.68 -3.82 -19.71
CA GLY A 197 5.65 -2.83 -20.05
C GLY A 197 4.90 -3.14 -21.35
N VAL A 198 5.30 -4.18 -22.07
CA VAL A 198 4.69 -4.60 -23.33
C VAL A 198 3.93 -5.91 -23.15
N ARG A 199 3.04 -6.23 -24.08
CA ARG A 199 2.29 -7.48 -24.06
C ARG A 199 3.24 -8.64 -24.34
N LEU A 200 3.24 -9.65 -23.47
CA LEU A 200 4.07 -10.85 -23.61
C LEU A 200 3.19 -12.07 -23.94
N THR A 201 3.73 -12.99 -24.73
CA THR A 201 3.18 -14.34 -24.84
C THR A 201 3.48 -15.15 -23.56
N ARG A 202 2.80 -16.29 -23.39
CA ARG A 202 3.02 -17.17 -22.23
C ARG A 202 4.47 -17.68 -22.14
N GLU A 203 5.09 -17.95 -23.29
CA GLU A 203 6.47 -18.44 -23.40
C GLU A 203 7.48 -17.34 -23.04
N GLN A 204 7.30 -16.14 -23.62
CA GLN A 204 8.11 -14.96 -23.30
C GLN A 204 8.02 -14.61 -21.81
N ARG A 205 6.81 -14.62 -21.23
CA ARG A 205 6.60 -14.37 -19.80
C ARG A 205 7.37 -15.38 -18.95
N LYS A 206 7.30 -16.67 -19.29
CA LYS A 206 8.00 -17.74 -18.56
C LYS A 206 9.53 -17.61 -18.65
N ALA A 207 10.06 -17.16 -19.78
CA ALA A 207 11.49 -16.96 -19.97
C ALA A 207 12.04 -15.77 -19.16
N LEU A 208 11.25 -14.72 -19.00
CA LEU A 208 11.61 -13.50 -18.27
C LEU A 208 11.33 -13.58 -16.75
N ASP A 209 10.46 -14.48 -16.32
CA ASP A 209 10.07 -14.64 -14.92
C ASP A 209 11.22 -15.25 -14.09
N ASP A 210 11.87 -14.41 -13.29
CA ASP A 210 13.01 -14.75 -12.43
C ASP A 210 12.60 -15.32 -11.07
N SER A 211 11.29 -15.53 -10.83
CA SER A 211 10.77 -16.02 -9.55
C SER A 211 11.23 -17.43 -9.17
N VAL A 212 11.81 -18.18 -10.10
CA VAL A 212 12.23 -19.59 -9.93
C VAL A 212 13.76 -19.76 -9.85
N ARG A 213 14.55 -18.67 -9.82
CA ARG A 213 16.02 -18.77 -9.78
C ARG A 213 16.59 -19.04 -8.38
N ASP A 214 17.71 -19.76 -8.36
CA ASP A 214 18.45 -20.26 -7.19
C ASP A 214 18.70 -19.17 -6.12
N ASP A 215 18.54 -19.52 -4.83
CA ASP A 215 18.44 -18.59 -3.69
C ASP A 215 19.62 -17.61 -3.56
N LYS A 216 20.79 -17.94 -4.13
CA LYS A 216 22.03 -17.14 -4.05
C LYS A 216 22.02 -15.87 -4.92
N GLU A 217 21.11 -15.76 -5.90
CA GLU A 217 20.94 -14.56 -6.73
C GLU A 217 19.57 -13.90 -6.57
N SER A 218 18.72 -14.45 -5.69
CA SER A 218 17.38 -13.93 -5.46
C SER A 218 17.42 -12.50 -4.89
N GLY A 219 16.95 -11.52 -5.68
CA GLY A 219 16.72 -10.16 -5.21
C GLY A 219 17.78 -9.10 -5.51
N ARG A 220 18.84 -9.40 -6.30
CA ARG A 220 19.66 -8.35 -6.91
C ARG A 220 18.90 -7.69 -8.07
N GLU A 221 18.96 -6.37 -8.19
CA GLU A 221 18.41 -5.67 -9.35
C GLU A 221 19.13 -6.16 -10.61
N GLN A 222 18.39 -6.80 -11.52
CA GLN A 222 18.96 -7.22 -12.79
C GLN A 222 19.18 -5.98 -13.65
N THR A 223 20.40 -5.82 -14.17
CA THR A 223 20.59 -5.06 -15.40
C THR A 223 20.21 -6.05 -16.49
N PHE A 224 19.03 -5.90 -17.10
CA PHE A 224 18.59 -6.83 -18.13
C PHE A 224 19.67 -6.90 -19.22
N GLY A 225 20.41 -8.00 -19.27
CA GLY A 225 21.07 -8.44 -20.49
C GLY A 225 19.95 -8.71 -21.48
N GLU A 226 20.08 -8.15 -22.67
CA GLU A 226 19.12 -8.27 -23.77
C GLU A 226 18.81 -9.74 -24.00
N VAL A 227 17.68 -10.21 -23.47
CA VAL A 227 17.06 -11.41 -24.02
C VAL A 227 16.53 -10.94 -25.36
N GLU A 228 17.21 -11.29 -26.44
CA GLU A 228 16.70 -11.15 -27.80
C GLU A 228 15.44 -12.01 -27.91
N LEU A 229 14.31 -11.41 -27.54
CA LEU A 229 13.00 -11.95 -27.83
C LEU A 229 12.62 -11.39 -29.18
N ASP A 230 12.70 -12.22 -30.21
CA ASP A 230 12.05 -11.94 -31.48
C ASP A 230 10.55 -11.65 -31.22
N ASP A 231 10.02 -10.63 -31.88
CA ASP A 231 8.60 -10.28 -31.91
C ASP A 231 7.94 -10.04 -30.54
N VAL A 232 8.53 -9.18 -29.70
CA VAL A 232 7.74 -8.58 -28.61
C VAL A 232 6.77 -7.57 -29.23
N ALA A 233 5.47 -7.77 -29.03
CA ALA A 233 4.46 -6.86 -29.57
C ALA A 233 4.70 -5.42 -29.06
N ASP A 234 4.62 -4.43 -29.96
CA ASP A 234 4.70 -3.00 -29.62
C ASP A 234 3.51 -2.53 -28.74
N ASP A 235 2.50 -3.39 -28.58
CA ASP A 235 1.33 -3.10 -27.75
C ASP A 235 1.70 -3.01 -26.26
N ALA A 236 1.28 -1.92 -25.63
CA ALA A 236 1.39 -1.75 -24.19
C ALA A 236 0.69 -2.90 -23.44
N CYS A 237 1.32 -3.38 -22.37
CA CYS A 237 0.73 -4.38 -21.48
C CYS A 237 -0.62 -3.88 -20.95
N PRO A 238 -1.74 -4.61 -21.11
CA PRO A 238 -3.05 -4.12 -20.71
C PRO A 238 -3.20 -3.94 -19.18
N ALA A 239 -2.48 -4.74 -18.38
CA ALA A 239 -2.57 -4.68 -16.92
C ALA A 239 -1.83 -3.48 -16.31
N CYS A 240 -0.65 -3.13 -16.85
CA CYS A 240 0.11 -1.98 -16.38
C CYS A 240 -0.01 -0.75 -17.29
N GLN A 241 -0.63 -0.88 -18.46
CA GLN A 241 -0.73 0.16 -19.50
C GLN A 241 0.65 0.77 -19.84
N GLY A 242 1.69 -0.07 -19.93
CA GLY A 242 3.05 0.39 -20.20
C GLY A 242 3.85 0.89 -19.01
N THR A 243 3.25 1.04 -17.82
CA THR A 243 3.95 1.60 -16.64
C THR A 243 4.94 0.65 -15.96
N ARG A 244 4.97 -0.63 -16.34
CA ARG A 244 5.92 -1.65 -15.87
C ARG A 244 5.85 -2.05 -14.40
N LEU A 245 5.14 -1.29 -13.56
CA LEU A 245 5.04 -1.53 -12.12
C LEU A 245 3.76 -2.28 -11.72
N ASN A 246 3.81 -2.96 -10.57
CA ASN A 246 2.67 -3.64 -9.98
C ASN A 246 1.60 -2.65 -9.48
N PRO A 247 0.36 -3.11 -9.20
CA PRO A 247 -0.71 -2.25 -8.70
C PRO A 247 -0.37 -1.51 -7.41
N THR A 248 0.33 -2.14 -6.47
CA THR A 248 0.67 -1.55 -5.17
C THR A 248 1.58 -0.33 -5.31
N ALA A 249 2.65 -0.44 -6.11
CA ALA A 249 3.59 0.64 -6.38
C ALA A 249 2.91 1.82 -7.09
N ARG A 250 2.01 1.53 -8.05
CA ARG A 250 1.24 2.55 -8.79
C ARG A 250 0.23 3.28 -7.91
N ALA A 251 -0.21 2.67 -6.83
CA ALA A 251 -1.13 3.27 -5.88
C ALA A 251 -0.42 4.18 -4.83
N VAL A 252 0.89 4.39 -4.94
CA VAL A 252 1.60 5.34 -4.06
C VAL A 252 1.67 6.70 -4.74
N ARG A 253 1.21 7.73 -4.03
CA ARG A 253 1.14 9.11 -4.55
C ARG A 253 1.89 10.07 -3.65
N PHE A 254 2.67 10.96 -4.25
CA PHE A 254 3.35 12.04 -3.56
C PHE A 254 2.45 13.27 -3.45
N GLY A 255 2.44 13.96 -2.30
CA GLY A 255 1.65 15.18 -2.10
C GLY A 255 0.13 14.95 -1.92
N ALA A 256 -0.30 13.70 -1.74
CA ALA A 256 -1.71 13.36 -1.53
C ALA A 256 -2.23 13.66 -0.11
N GLN A 257 -1.37 14.11 0.82
CA GLN A 257 -1.81 14.53 2.16
C GLN A 257 -2.19 16.01 2.16
N GLY A 258 -3.41 16.33 2.60
CA GLY A 258 -3.79 17.68 3.03
C GLY A 258 -3.89 18.77 1.94
N THR A 259 -3.75 18.46 0.65
CA THR A 259 -3.99 19.41 -0.44
C THR A 259 -5.18 18.99 -1.29
N ALA A 260 -5.85 19.94 -1.95
CA ALA A 260 -6.99 19.69 -2.85
C ALA A 260 -6.62 18.96 -4.16
N HIS A 261 -5.42 18.38 -4.25
CA HIS A 261 -4.93 17.65 -5.42
C HIS A 261 -4.72 16.19 -5.04
N ALA A 262 -5.07 15.28 -5.94
CA ALA A 262 -5.01 13.84 -5.74
C ALA A 262 -3.58 13.28 -5.50
N GLY A 263 -2.54 14.12 -5.45
CA GLY A 263 -1.14 13.71 -5.47
C GLY A 263 -0.71 13.09 -6.80
N ILE A 264 0.60 13.02 -7.03
CA ILE A 264 1.19 12.48 -8.27
C ILE A 264 1.76 11.08 -8.05
N GLY A 265 1.34 10.10 -8.86
CA GLY A 265 1.90 8.75 -8.83
C GLY A 265 3.32 8.71 -9.45
N ILE A 266 4.18 7.81 -8.99
CA ILE A 266 5.56 7.74 -9.50
C ILE A 266 5.62 7.45 -11.01
N THR A 267 4.65 6.70 -11.52
CA THR A 267 4.52 6.39 -12.96
C THR A 267 4.01 7.57 -13.77
N GLU A 268 3.24 8.48 -13.16
CA GLU A 268 2.83 9.73 -13.81
C GLU A 268 4.05 10.64 -13.96
N LEU A 269 4.87 10.74 -12.90
CA LEU A 269 6.14 11.47 -12.94
C LEU A 269 7.14 10.84 -13.94
N ALA A 270 7.14 9.51 -14.06
CA ALA A 270 8.02 8.81 -15.01
C ALA A 270 7.74 9.16 -16.48
N ARG A 271 6.48 9.47 -16.81
CA ARG A 271 6.01 9.85 -18.15
C ARG A 271 6.30 11.30 -18.50
N MET A 272 6.66 12.12 -17.52
CA MET A 272 7.03 13.51 -17.75
C MET A 272 8.43 13.57 -18.36
N SER A 273 8.65 14.59 -19.18
CA SER A 273 9.97 14.93 -19.69
C SER A 273 10.90 15.38 -18.57
N VAL A 274 12.22 15.26 -18.76
CA VAL A 274 13.25 15.72 -17.82
C VAL A 274 13.00 17.18 -17.41
N THR A 275 12.69 18.06 -18.36
CA THR A 275 12.38 19.47 -18.09
C THR A 275 11.13 19.63 -17.21
N GLU A 276 10.07 18.86 -17.46
CA GLU A 276 8.85 18.90 -16.64
C GLU A 276 9.09 18.41 -15.22
N VAL A 277 9.82 17.30 -15.05
CA VAL A 277 10.18 16.78 -13.72
C VAL A 277 11.02 17.79 -12.97
N ARG A 278 11.99 18.46 -13.62
CA ARG A 278 12.81 19.49 -12.97
C ARG A 278 11.94 20.63 -12.44
N ARG A 279 11.03 21.16 -13.26
CA ARG A 279 10.10 22.21 -12.86
C ARG A 279 9.20 21.77 -11.70
N TRP A 280 8.75 20.51 -11.72
CA TRP A 280 7.98 19.94 -10.62
C TRP A 280 8.78 19.92 -9.30
N VAL A 281 10.05 19.50 -9.35
CA VAL A 281 10.95 19.50 -8.18
C VAL A 281 11.21 20.92 -7.67
N GLU A 282 11.43 21.89 -8.55
CA GLU A 282 11.66 23.29 -8.18
C GLU A 282 10.43 23.95 -7.56
N ALA A 283 9.24 23.71 -8.13
CA ALA A 283 7.98 24.21 -7.58
C ALA A 283 7.71 23.67 -6.17
N MET A 284 8.12 22.43 -5.90
CA MET A 284 8.00 21.83 -4.57
C MET A 284 8.83 22.58 -3.52
N GLN A 285 10.02 23.07 -3.88
CA GLN A 285 10.89 23.84 -2.98
C GLN A 285 10.43 25.30 -2.83
N ALA A 286 9.94 25.92 -3.90
CA ALA A 286 9.56 27.33 -3.92
C ALA A 286 8.27 27.63 -3.14
N ASP A 287 7.27 26.74 -3.23
CA ASP A 287 5.91 27.02 -2.77
C ASP A 287 5.62 26.58 -1.32
N GLN A 288 6.64 26.22 -0.52
CA GLN A 288 6.45 25.65 0.83
C GLN A 288 5.41 24.51 0.88
N ARG A 289 5.28 23.74 -0.21
CA ARG A 289 4.26 22.68 -0.35
C ARG A 289 4.50 21.49 0.57
N LEU A 290 5.70 21.39 1.12
CA LEU A 290 6.08 20.37 2.09
C LEU A 290 6.00 20.96 3.50
N SER A 291 5.45 20.19 4.43
CA SER A 291 5.54 20.48 5.86
C SER A 291 7.02 20.51 6.31
N ALA A 292 7.28 21.10 7.48
CA ALA A 292 8.63 21.15 8.05
C ALA A 292 9.28 19.75 8.13
N ARG A 293 8.52 18.74 8.56
CA ARG A 293 8.97 17.35 8.62
C ARG A 293 9.28 16.77 7.24
N GLU A 294 8.45 17.03 6.25
CA GLU A 294 8.66 16.54 4.88
C GLU A 294 9.89 17.20 4.25
N ASN A 295 10.09 18.50 4.46
CA ASN A 295 11.30 19.22 4.03
C ASN A 295 12.56 18.64 4.65
N ASP A 296 12.55 18.30 5.94
CA ASP A 296 13.70 17.69 6.60
C ASP A 296 14.06 16.33 6.01
N ILE A 297 13.06 15.51 5.68
CA ILE A 297 13.26 14.21 5.04
C ILE A 297 13.73 14.38 3.58
N ALA A 298 13.22 15.38 2.87
CA ALA A 298 13.50 15.65 1.46
C ALA A 298 14.84 16.37 1.24
N ARG A 299 15.44 16.94 2.30
CA ARG A 299 16.59 17.86 2.28
C ARG A 299 17.75 17.35 1.45
N ASP A 300 18.07 16.06 1.56
CA ASP A 300 19.21 15.46 0.86
C ASP A 300 18.80 14.84 -0.49
N LEU A 301 17.53 14.47 -0.67
CA LEU A 301 17.06 13.82 -1.91
C LEU A 301 16.78 14.83 -3.02
N VAL A 302 16.16 15.95 -2.69
CA VAL A 302 15.65 16.92 -3.66
C VAL A 302 16.78 17.64 -4.41
N PRO A 303 17.85 18.13 -3.76
CA PRO A 303 19.00 18.71 -4.47
C PRO A 303 19.65 17.72 -5.45
N GLU A 304 19.79 16.45 -5.06
CA GLU A 304 20.39 15.41 -5.90
C GLU A 304 19.55 15.10 -7.15
N ILE A 305 18.21 15.07 -6.99
CA ILE A 305 17.28 14.92 -8.11
C ILE A 305 17.39 16.13 -9.05
N ARG A 306 17.33 17.34 -8.49
CA ARG A 306 17.38 18.60 -9.25
C ARG A 306 18.68 18.73 -10.04
N SER A 307 19.82 18.47 -9.39
CA SER A 307 21.15 18.54 -9.99
C SER A 307 21.26 17.62 -11.22
N ARG A 308 20.86 16.35 -11.07
CA ARG A 308 20.91 15.37 -12.18
C ARG A 308 19.95 15.71 -13.33
N LEU A 309 18.77 16.23 -13.02
CA LEU A 309 17.82 16.69 -14.05
C LEU A 309 18.37 17.91 -14.81
N LEU A 310 19.02 18.84 -14.11
CA LEU A 310 19.67 19.99 -14.73
C LEU A 310 20.77 19.54 -15.71
N PHE A 311 21.66 18.64 -15.30
CA PHE A 311 22.70 18.13 -16.20
C PHE A 311 22.13 17.43 -17.44
N LEU A 312 21.05 16.65 -17.30
CA LEU A 312 20.37 16.03 -18.43
C LEU A 312 19.79 17.10 -19.39
N GLU A 313 19.27 18.20 -18.86
CA GLU A 313 18.78 19.32 -19.68
C GLU A 313 19.93 20.07 -20.37
N GLU A 314 21.04 20.32 -19.69
CA GLU A 314 22.24 20.99 -20.24
C GLU A 314 22.87 20.22 -21.40
N VAL A 315 22.86 18.88 -21.35
CA VAL A 315 23.28 18.03 -22.49
C VAL A 315 22.19 17.87 -23.56
N GLY A 316 21.11 18.65 -23.50
CA GLY A 316 20.06 18.70 -24.51
C GLY A 316 19.12 17.49 -24.49
N LEU A 317 18.95 16.82 -23.35
CA LEU A 317 18.04 15.67 -23.18
C LEU A 317 16.75 16.03 -22.42
N GLY A 318 16.44 17.33 -22.29
CA GLY A 318 15.27 17.84 -21.56
C GLY A 318 13.93 17.27 -22.04
N TYR A 319 13.82 16.91 -23.32
CA TYR A 319 12.60 16.38 -23.95
C TYR A 319 12.35 14.89 -23.68
N LEU A 320 13.33 14.15 -23.17
CA LEU A 320 13.19 12.71 -22.90
C LEU A 320 12.34 12.48 -21.65
N THR A 321 11.45 11.48 -21.71
CA THR A 321 10.74 11.00 -20.52
C THR A 321 11.64 10.09 -19.68
N LEU A 322 11.38 10.01 -18.38
CA LEU A 322 12.18 9.18 -17.47
C LEU A 322 11.93 7.67 -17.66
N ASP A 323 10.76 7.28 -18.18
CA ASP A 323 10.38 5.89 -18.45
C ASP A 323 10.79 5.38 -19.85
N ARG A 324 11.40 6.23 -20.69
CA ARG A 324 11.83 5.83 -22.03
C ARG A 324 12.86 4.70 -21.96
N GLY A 325 12.57 3.59 -22.65
CA GLY A 325 13.44 2.42 -22.68
C GLY A 325 14.75 2.68 -23.38
N ALA A 326 15.86 2.16 -22.84
CA ALA A 326 17.20 2.26 -23.41
C ALA A 326 17.30 1.82 -24.89
N PRO A 327 16.61 0.75 -25.35
CA PRO A 327 16.66 0.33 -26.76
C PRO A 327 16.09 1.34 -27.76
N THR A 328 15.26 2.29 -27.29
CA THR A 328 14.63 3.31 -28.14
C THR A 328 15.45 4.59 -28.25
N LEU A 329 16.62 4.65 -27.60
CA LEU A 329 17.51 5.80 -27.62
C LEU A 329 18.46 5.73 -28.82
N SER A 330 18.64 6.84 -29.51
CA SER A 330 19.70 6.99 -30.51
C SER A 330 21.08 6.90 -29.85
N GLY A 331 22.10 6.52 -30.64
CA GLY A 331 23.47 6.45 -30.15
C GLY A 331 23.97 7.77 -29.55
N GLY A 332 23.57 8.91 -30.14
CA GLY A 332 23.86 10.24 -29.60
C GLY A 332 23.17 10.53 -28.27
N GLU A 333 21.90 10.12 -28.10
CA GLU A 333 21.21 10.24 -26.80
C GLU A 333 21.87 9.37 -25.74
N ALA A 334 22.19 8.12 -26.04
CA ALA A 334 22.86 7.20 -25.10
C ALA A 334 24.23 7.73 -24.66
N GLN A 335 25.02 8.29 -25.57
CA GLN A 335 26.30 8.91 -25.24
C GLN A 335 26.13 10.13 -24.33
N ARG A 336 25.17 11.01 -24.61
CA ARG A 336 24.90 12.19 -23.77
C ARG A 336 24.39 11.82 -22.38
N ILE A 337 23.61 10.74 -22.24
CA ILE A 337 23.20 10.20 -20.93
C ILE A 337 24.43 9.73 -20.14
N ARG A 338 25.36 9.02 -20.76
CA ARG A 338 26.60 8.57 -20.10
C ARG A 338 27.46 9.75 -19.66
N LEU A 339 27.58 10.78 -20.50
CA LEU A 339 28.31 12.00 -20.17
C LEU A 339 27.68 12.71 -18.97
N ALA A 340 26.36 12.87 -18.96
CA ALA A 340 25.64 13.48 -17.83
C ALA A 340 25.82 12.68 -16.53
N ALA A 341 25.87 11.34 -16.59
CA ALA A 341 26.12 10.51 -15.43
C ALA A 341 27.55 10.64 -14.88
N GLN A 342 28.56 10.83 -15.73
CA GLN A 342 29.95 11.03 -15.31
C GLN A 342 30.22 12.41 -14.73
N LEU A 343 29.49 13.44 -15.18
CA LEU A 343 29.65 14.81 -14.71
C LEU A 343 28.79 15.13 -13.46
N GLY A 344 27.72 14.38 -13.24
CA GLY A 344 26.77 14.58 -12.15
C GLY A 344 26.94 13.65 -10.93
N SER A 345 28.07 12.95 -10.81
CA SER A 345 28.39 12.07 -9.66
C SER A 345 29.25 12.77 -8.61
#